data_AF-A0A125W7F5-F1
#
_entry.id   AF-A0A125W7F5-F1
#
_cell.length_a   1.000
_cell.length_b   1.000
_cell.length_c   1.000
_cell.angle_alpha   90.00
_cell.angle_beta   90.00
_cell.angle_gamma   90.00
#
_symmetry.space_group_name_H-M   'P 1'
#
loop_
_entity.id
_entity.type
_entity.pdbx_description
1 polymer ?
#
loop_
_entity_poly.entity_id
_entity_poly.type
_entity_poly.pdbx_seq_one_letter_code
_entity_poly.pdbx_strand_id
1 'polypeptide(L)'
;MNIQIDGKEYRDDLGETFDYQNFLTAIKNGSMPTTSQVNVGRYNEFFRPFVEQGLPVIYLAFSSGLSGSYQSALQSVEMLKEEYDNVEIHIIDTKAASLGQGMLVREAIRLQTDGHSLGEVVAYLEEQKMKLHSWVTVDDLKHLERGGRISKTAAALGGLMNIKPIIRVDAAGKLASVGKTRGRNKSLQKIAQETIQGIVEPMKQTLLIAYAGTKDDAEKVKELIEKEIEVNEILIYPLGPTITSHTGIGCIAVFSFGEKRK
;
A
#
# COMPACT_ATOMS: atom_id res chain seq x y z
N MET A 1 -1.18 -11.68 5.20
CA MET A 1 -1.16 -11.16 6.60
C MET A 1 -2.44 -11.61 7.27
N ASN A 2 -2.54 -11.52 8.59
CA ASN A 2 -3.81 -11.76 9.28
C ASN A 2 -4.32 -10.47 9.90
N ILE A 3 -5.64 -10.38 10.03
CA ILE A 3 -6.36 -9.34 10.74
C ILE A 3 -6.98 -9.94 11.99
N GLN A 4 -7.02 -9.18 13.07
CA GLN A 4 -7.70 -9.56 14.30
C GLN A 4 -8.74 -8.51 14.66
N ILE A 5 -10.00 -8.93 14.84
CA ILE A 5 -11.12 -8.07 15.19
C ILE A 5 -12.02 -8.81 16.19
N ASP A 6 -12.39 -8.15 17.28
CA ASP A 6 -13.28 -8.68 18.33
C ASP A 6 -12.91 -10.09 18.82
N GLY A 7 -11.60 -10.32 19.01
CA GLY A 7 -11.05 -11.59 19.50
C GLY A 7 -10.97 -12.71 18.45
N LYS A 8 -11.37 -12.47 17.20
CA LYS A 8 -11.26 -13.42 16.08
C LYS A 8 -10.13 -13.02 15.15
N GLU A 9 -9.41 -14.03 14.63
CA GLU A 9 -8.37 -13.85 13.62
C GLU A 9 -8.87 -14.33 12.26
N TYR A 10 -8.56 -13.58 11.21
CA TYR A 10 -8.87 -13.91 9.83
C TYR A 10 -7.64 -13.72 8.95
N ARG A 11 -7.48 -14.57 7.94
CA ARG A 11 -6.50 -14.32 6.87
C ARG A 11 -7.01 -13.14 6.04
N ASP A 12 -6.12 -12.21 5.72
CA ASP A 12 -6.44 -11.20 4.70
C ASP A 12 -6.34 -11.84 3.32
N ASP A 13 -7.51 -12.19 2.78
CA ASP A 13 -7.76 -12.68 1.43
C ASP A 13 -8.80 -11.81 0.72
N LEU A 14 -8.84 -10.51 1.06
CA LEU A 14 -9.80 -9.55 0.52
C LEU A 14 -11.28 -9.90 0.76
N GLY A 15 -11.57 -10.77 1.74
CA GLY A 15 -12.93 -11.13 2.11
C GLY A 15 -13.45 -12.39 1.40
N GLU A 16 -12.57 -13.23 0.87
CA GLU A 16 -12.96 -14.53 0.31
C GLU A 16 -13.42 -15.50 1.40
N THR A 17 -12.75 -15.50 2.56
CA THR A 17 -13.09 -16.41 3.68
C THR A 17 -13.78 -15.73 4.86
N PHE A 18 -14.00 -14.41 4.80
CA PHE A 18 -14.71 -13.68 5.85
C PHE A 18 -15.55 -12.52 5.30
N ASP A 19 -16.57 -12.13 6.06
CA ASP A 19 -17.48 -11.07 5.64
C ASP A 19 -16.83 -9.68 5.75
N TYR A 20 -16.37 -9.19 4.60
CA TYR A 20 -15.74 -7.89 4.49
C TYR A 20 -16.68 -6.72 4.84
N GLN A 21 -17.98 -6.82 4.55
CA GLN A 21 -18.94 -5.75 4.86
C GLN A 21 -19.21 -5.65 6.35
N ASN A 22 -19.29 -6.79 7.03
CA ASN A 22 -19.39 -6.83 8.49
C ASN A 22 -18.12 -6.28 9.15
N PHE A 23 -16.94 -6.57 8.60
CA PHE A 23 -15.68 -5.96 9.05
C PHE A 23 -15.67 -4.43 8.91
N LEU A 24 -16.11 -3.89 7.76
CA LEU A 24 -16.23 -2.44 7.58
C LEU A 24 -17.24 -1.81 8.54
N THR A 25 -18.37 -2.49 8.75
CA THR A 25 -19.42 -2.06 9.69
C THR A 25 -18.89 -2.04 11.13
N ALA A 26 -18.12 -3.06 11.54
CA ALA A 26 -17.51 -3.13 12.85
C ALA A 26 -16.55 -1.94 13.08
N ILE A 27 -15.69 -1.62 12.10
CA ILE A 27 -14.80 -0.44 12.18
C ILE A 27 -15.62 0.85 12.27
N LYS A 28 -16.65 1.00 11.44
CA LYS A 28 -17.55 2.16 11.48
C LYS A 28 -18.21 2.34 12.87
N ASN A 29 -18.50 1.24 13.55
CA ASN A 29 -19.07 1.20 14.89
C ASN A 29 -18.01 1.38 16.00
N GLY A 30 -16.76 1.67 15.65
CA GLY A 30 -15.68 1.96 16.61
C GLY A 30 -14.77 0.77 16.93
N SER A 31 -14.97 -0.37 16.27
CA SER A 31 -14.04 -1.49 16.39
C SER A 31 -12.69 -1.11 15.82
N MET A 32 -11.66 -1.69 16.42
CA MET A 32 -10.30 -1.23 16.28
C MET A 32 -9.42 -2.45 15.98
N PRO A 33 -9.44 -2.96 14.74
CA PRO A 33 -8.75 -4.21 14.39
C PRO A 33 -7.24 -4.06 14.45
N THR A 34 -6.53 -5.15 14.71
CA THR A 34 -5.07 -5.22 14.63
C THR A 34 -4.66 -6.17 13.51
N THR A 35 -3.37 -6.22 13.19
CA THR A 35 -2.86 -7.08 12.13
C THR A 35 -1.56 -7.74 12.58
N SER A 36 -1.28 -8.94 12.07
CA SER A 36 0.01 -9.60 12.23
C SER A 36 0.78 -9.67 10.91
N GLN A 37 2.09 -9.50 11.00
CA GLN A 37 2.98 -9.70 9.86
C GLN A 37 2.98 -11.16 9.42
N VAL A 38 3.41 -11.43 8.18
CA VAL A 38 3.66 -12.81 7.74
C VAL A 38 4.91 -13.30 8.47
N ASN A 39 4.81 -14.48 9.10
CA ASN A 39 5.94 -15.08 9.82
C ASN A 39 6.91 -15.80 8.87
N VAL A 40 8.11 -16.11 9.37
CA VAL A 40 9.19 -16.74 8.59
C VAL A 40 8.77 -18.11 8.04
N GLY A 41 8.12 -18.95 8.87
CA GLY A 41 7.70 -20.30 8.47
C GLY A 41 6.78 -20.29 7.25
N ARG A 42 5.81 -19.37 7.22
CA ARG A 42 4.89 -19.22 6.09
C ARG A 42 5.58 -18.74 4.81
N TYR A 43 6.62 -17.90 4.93
CA TYR A 43 7.45 -17.56 3.77
C TYR A 43 8.27 -18.75 3.31
N ASN A 44 8.80 -19.56 4.23
CA ASN A 44 9.60 -20.74 3.88
C ASN A 44 8.74 -21.76 3.13
N GLU A 45 7.54 -22.05 3.63
CA GLU A 45 6.54 -22.89 2.95
C GLU A 45 6.18 -22.36 1.56
N PHE A 46 6.05 -21.03 1.40
CA PHE A 46 5.71 -20.42 0.13
C PHE A 46 6.86 -20.47 -0.89
N PHE A 47 8.09 -20.21 -0.46
CA PHE A 47 9.25 -20.12 -1.35
C PHE A 47 9.87 -21.46 -1.70
N ARG A 48 9.84 -22.44 -0.79
CA ARG A 48 10.47 -23.76 -0.95
C ARG A 48 10.12 -24.47 -2.27
N PRO A 49 8.83 -24.55 -2.70
CA PRO A 49 8.51 -25.24 -3.94
C PRO A 49 9.15 -24.61 -5.18
N PHE A 50 9.38 -23.29 -5.18
CA PHE A 50 10.06 -22.62 -6.30
C PHE A 50 11.54 -22.97 -6.33
N VAL A 51 12.19 -23.00 -5.16
CA VAL A 51 13.60 -23.41 -5.01
C VAL A 51 13.80 -24.86 -5.45
N GLU A 52 12.95 -25.78 -5.00
CA GLU A 52 13.01 -27.21 -5.36
C GLU A 52 12.86 -27.45 -6.87
N GLN A 53 12.13 -26.57 -7.56
CA GLN A 53 11.94 -26.61 -9.01
C GLN A 53 13.00 -25.81 -9.79
N GLY A 54 13.93 -25.13 -9.10
CA GLY A 54 14.90 -24.24 -9.73
C GLY A 54 14.26 -23.04 -10.44
N LEU A 55 13.10 -22.59 -9.97
CA LEU A 55 12.36 -21.46 -10.55
C LEU A 55 12.75 -20.15 -9.85
N PRO A 56 13.25 -19.14 -10.59
CA PRO A 56 13.55 -17.84 -10.02
C PRO A 56 12.28 -17.09 -9.61
N VAL A 57 12.37 -16.33 -8.51
CA VAL A 57 11.23 -15.56 -7.96
C VAL A 57 11.61 -14.11 -7.75
N ILE A 58 10.79 -13.18 -8.23
CA ILE A 58 10.78 -11.79 -7.76
C ILE A 58 9.62 -11.65 -6.76
N TYR A 59 9.95 -11.38 -5.50
CA TYR A 59 8.96 -11.08 -4.47
C TYR A 59 8.93 -9.59 -4.14
N LEU A 60 7.87 -8.91 -4.59
CA LEU A 60 7.60 -7.52 -4.26
C LEU A 60 6.96 -7.43 -2.86
N ALA A 61 7.78 -7.18 -1.84
CA ALA A 61 7.36 -7.14 -0.45
C ALA A 61 6.65 -5.83 -0.09
N PHE A 62 5.68 -5.90 0.82
CA PHE A 62 5.09 -4.72 1.45
C PHE A 62 6.17 -3.90 2.18
N SER A 63 6.02 -2.58 2.22
CA SER A 63 7.01 -1.66 2.79
C SER A 63 7.54 -2.10 4.16
N SER A 64 8.87 -2.23 4.28
CA SER A 64 9.54 -2.47 5.56
C SER A 64 9.35 -1.34 6.58
N GLY A 65 9.02 -0.13 6.09
CA GLY A 65 8.68 1.01 6.95
C GLY A 65 7.35 0.84 7.71
N LEU A 66 6.53 -0.14 7.32
CA LEU A 66 5.17 -0.35 7.84
C LEU A 66 4.95 -1.74 8.44
N SER A 67 5.75 -2.74 8.08
CA SER A 67 5.64 -4.10 8.59
C SER A 67 6.98 -4.82 8.64
N GLY A 68 7.14 -5.72 9.61
CA GLY A 68 8.26 -6.67 9.66
C GLY A 68 8.16 -7.82 8.65
N SER A 69 7.08 -7.91 7.85
CA SER A 69 6.91 -8.97 6.84
C SER A 69 8.09 -9.05 5.85
N TYR A 70 8.66 -7.91 5.44
CA TYR A 70 9.86 -7.89 4.59
C TYR A 70 11.05 -8.60 5.25
N GLN A 71 11.29 -8.33 6.54
CA GLN A 71 12.38 -8.96 7.28
C GLN A 71 12.15 -10.47 7.44
N SER A 72 10.90 -10.89 7.66
CA SER A 72 10.55 -12.31 7.72
C SER A 72 10.76 -13.03 6.38
N ALA A 73 10.48 -12.36 5.26
CA ALA A 73 10.77 -12.89 3.93
C ALA A 73 12.29 -13.06 3.72
N LEU A 74 13.09 -12.06 4.08
CA LEU A 74 14.56 -12.16 4.01
C LEU A 74 15.09 -13.33 4.83
N GLN A 75 14.66 -13.45 6.09
CA GLN A 75 15.07 -14.55 6.97
C GLN A 75 14.72 -15.91 6.37
N SER A 76 13.55 -16.04 5.75
CA SER A 76 13.15 -17.28 5.10
C SER A 76 14.06 -17.64 3.92
N VAL A 77 14.51 -16.66 3.13
CA VAL A 77 15.41 -16.92 2.01
C VAL A 77 16.79 -17.32 2.50
N GLU A 78 17.29 -16.71 3.57
CA GLU A 78 18.56 -17.13 4.19
C GLU A 78 18.50 -18.57 4.71
N MET A 79 17.40 -18.97 5.36
CA MET A 79 17.19 -20.37 5.76
C MET A 79 17.20 -21.33 4.57
N LEU A 80 16.56 -20.96 3.45
CA LEU A 80 16.58 -21.80 2.24
C LEU A 80 17.98 -21.91 1.63
N LYS A 81 18.83 -20.89 1.74
CA LYS A 81 20.23 -20.93 1.30
C LYS A 81 21.11 -21.84 2.16
N GLU A 82 20.71 -22.13 3.40
CA GLU A 82 21.38 -23.15 4.23
C GLU A 82 21.02 -24.57 3.79
N GLU A 83 19.85 -24.75 3.17
CA GLU A 83 19.30 -26.05 2.76
C GLU A 83 19.58 -26.40 1.28
N TYR A 84 19.72 -25.41 0.40
CA TYR A 84 19.85 -25.59 -1.05
C TYR A 84 20.99 -24.74 -1.63
N ASP A 85 21.77 -25.31 -2.53
CA ASP A 85 22.93 -24.63 -3.16
C ASP A 85 22.52 -23.53 -4.15
N ASN A 86 21.32 -23.61 -4.74
CA ASN A 86 20.83 -22.66 -5.74
C ASN A 86 19.47 -22.08 -5.35
N VAL A 87 19.49 -20.88 -4.74
CA VAL A 87 18.29 -20.13 -4.33
C VAL A 87 18.25 -18.79 -5.05
N GLU A 88 17.44 -18.71 -6.10
CA GLU A 88 17.27 -17.48 -6.91
C GLU A 88 15.97 -16.75 -6.53
N ILE A 89 15.95 -16.13 -5.35
CA ILE A 89 14.81 -15.33 -4.87
C ILE A 89 15.24 -13.89 -4.62
N HIS A 90 14.64 -12.97 -5.37
CA HIS A 90 14.86 -11.53 -5.27
C HIS A 90 13.72 -10.89 -4.48
N ILE A 91 13.98 -10.53 -3.22
CA ILE A 91 13.02 -9.81 -2.39
C ILE A 91 13.26 -8.31 -2.54
N ILE A 92 12.27 -7.60 -3.08
CA ILE A 92 12.30 -6.14 -3.24
C ILE A 92 11.42 -5.51 -2.16
N ASP A 93 12.03 -4.74 -1.27
CA ASP A 93 11.28 -3.84 -0.38
C ASP A 93 10.69 -2.71 -1.21
N THR A 94 9.39 -2.79 -1.51
CA THR A 94 8.72 -1.84 -2.41
C THR A 94 8.63 -0.42 -1.86
N LYS A 95 8.85 -0.22 -0.55
CA LYS A 95 8.58 1.08 0.10
C LYS A 95 7.16 1.61 -0.22
N ALA A 96 6.24 0.68 -0.48
CA ALA A 96 4.88 0.93 -0.96
C ALA A 96 3.86 0.11 -0.16
N ALA A 97 2.60 0.49 -0.31
CA ALA A 97 1.46 -0.15 0.33
C ALA A 97 0.27 -0.18 -0.63
N SER A 98 -0.65 -1.14 -0.42
CA SER A 98 -1.92 -1.22 -1.14
C SER A 98 -1.74 -1.22 -2.67
N LEU A 99 -2.62 -0.55 -3.41
CA LEU A 99 -2.57 -0.46 -4.87
C LEU A 99 -1.24 0.11 -5.39
N GLY A 100 -0.51 0.93 -4.63
CA GLY A 100 0.83 1.37 -4.99
C GLY A 100 1.82 0.20 -5.14
N GLN A 101 1.76 -0.78 -4.24
CA GLN A 101 2.51 -2.04 -4.40
C GLN A 101 2.04 -2.78 -5.66
N GLY A 102 0.73 -2.77 -5.94
CA GLY A 102 0.13 -3.32 -7.15
C GLY A 102 0.63 -2.66 -8.45
N MET A 103 0.92 -1.36 -8.45
CA MET A 103 1.51 -0.69 -9.62
C MET A 103 2.88 -1.26 -9.98
N LEU A 104 3.71 -1.55 -8.97
CA LEU A 104 5.02 -2.19 -9.18
C LEU A 104 4.87 -3.63 -9.67
N VAL A 105 3.86 -4.36 -9.18
CA VAL A 105 3.53 -5.71 -9.69
C VAL A 105 3.14 -5.66 -11.17
N ARG A 106 2.32 -4.67 -11.58
CA ARG A 106 1.94 -4.49 -12.98
C ARG A 106 3.14 -4.20 -13.88
N GLU A 107 4.07 -3.35 -13.43
CA GLU A 107 5.31 -3.10 -14.18
C GLU A 107 6.19 -4.36 -14.31
N ALA A 108 6.29 -5.16 -13.24
CA ALA A 108 7.02 -6.42 -13.29
C ALA A 108 6.44 -7.38 -14.35
N ILE A 109 5.11 -7.53 -14.36
CA ILE A 109 4.39 -8.37 -15.34
C ILE A 109 4.57 -7.82 -16.76
N ARG A 110 4.48 -6.50 -16.94
CA ARG A 110 4.70 -5.86 -18.25
C ARG A 110 6.09 -6.18 -18.79
N LEU A 111 7.14 -5.91 -18.02
CA LEU A 111 8.52 -6.14 -18.45
C LEU A 111 8.81 -7.63 -18.72
N GLN A 112 8.26 -8.52 -17.89
CA GLN A 112 8.35 -9.96 -18.13
C GLN A 112 7.68 -10.36 -19.46
N THR A 113 6.49 -9.82 -19.74
CA THR A 113 5.76 -10.07 -20.99
C THR A 113 6.52 -9.52 -22.21
N ASP A 114 7.19 -8.39 -22.03
CA ASP A 114 8.05 -7.76 -23.03
C ASP A 114 9.40 -8.50 -23.23
N GLY A 115 9.65 -9.58 -22.48
CA GLY A 115 10.83 -10.44 -22.64
C GLY A 115 12.10 -9.95 -21.94
N HIS A 116 11.99 -9.03 -20.99
CA HIS A 116 13.13 -8.59 -20.20
C HIS A 116 13.64 -9.70 -19.28
N SER A 117 14.95 -9.73 -19.05
CA SER A 117 15.58 -10.67 -18.13
C SER A 117 15.22 -10.36 -16.67
N LEU A 118 15.36 -11.37 -15.81
CA LEU A 118 15.15 -11.24 -14.36
C LEU A 118 15.92 -10.05 -13.75
N GLY A 119 17.20 -9.92 -14.10
CA GLY A 119 18.07 -8.85 -13.61
C GLY A 119 17.61 -7.46 -14.06
N GLU A 120 17.16 -7.31 -15.30
CA GLU A 120 16.61 -6.05 -15.82
C GLU A 120 15.31 -5.66 -15.11
N VAL A 121 14.42 -6.64 -14.87
CA VAL A 121 13.16 -6.41 -14.14
C VAL A 121 13.46 -5.98 -12.69
N VAL A 122 14.37 -6.66 -12.00
CA VAL A 122 14.77 -6.31 -10.63
C VAL A 122 15.38 -4.90 -10.57
N ALA A 123 16.32 -4.58 -11.46
CA ALA A 123 16.96 -3.27 -11.50
C ALA A 123 15.95 -2.14 -11.78
N TYR A 124 15.02 -2.36 -12.71
CA TYR A 124 13.95 -1.41 -13.01
C TYR A 124 13.05 -1.17 -11.79
N LEU A 125 12.60 -2.23 -11.11
CA LEU A 125 11.70 -2.12 -9.96
C LEU A 125 12.37 -1.44 -8.75
N GLU A 126 13.66 -1.68 -8.53
CA GLU A 126 14.47 -1.00 -7.51
C GLU A 126 14.57 0.52 -7.75
N GLU A 127 14.58 0.96 -9.02
CA GLU A 127 14.51 2.38 -9.36
C GLU A 127 13.08 2.92 -9.25
N GLN A 128 12.09 2.25 -9.85
CA GLN A 128 10.72 2.74 -9.95
C GLN A 128 10.02 2.84 -8.60
N LYS A 129 10.33 1.95 -7.66
CA LYS A 129 9.72 2.01 -6.32
C LYS A 129 9.94 3.36 -5.64
N MET A 130 11.03 4.06 -5.95
CA MET A 130 11.32 5.38 -5.38
C MET A 130 10.55 6.51 -6.07
N LYS A 131 10.02 6.28 -7.27
CA LYS A 131 9.18 7.20 -8.04
C LYS A 131 7.69 7.02 -7.78
N LEU A 132 7.29 5.92 -7.14
CA LEU A 132 5.90 5.70 -6.74
C LEU A 132 5.49 6.68 -5.65
N HIS A 133 4.48 7.50 -5.93
CA HIS A 133 3.85 8.42 -5.00
C HIS A 133 2.57 7.80 -4.42
N SER A 134 2.24 8.22 -3.20
CA SER A 134 1.02 7.81 -2.52
C SER A 134 0.50 8.98 -1.71
N TRP A 135 -0.60 9.58 -2.14
CA TRP A 135 -1.25 10.69 -1.43
C TRP A 135 -2.50 10.20 -0.74
N VAL A 136 -2.57 10.39 0.57
CA VAL A 136 -3.58 9.76 1.43
C VAL A 136 -4.25 10.80 2.31
N THR A 137 -5.57 10.66 2.47
CA THR A 137 -6.36 11.34 3.51
C THR A 137 -7.22 10.33 4.25
N VAL A 138 -7.39 10.54 5.55
CA VAL A 138 -8.19 9.69 6.45
C VAL A 138 -9.13 10.57 7.27
N ASP A 139 -10.08 9.95 7.97
CA ASP A 139 -11.02 10.72 8.79
C ASP A 139 -10.41 11.32 10.05
N ASP A 140 -9.53 10.56 10.70
CA ASP A 140 -8.64 10.97 11.78
C ASP A 140 -7.40 10.06 11.81
N LEU A 141 -6.43 10.36 12.68
CA LEU A 141 -5.18 9.61 12.78
C LEU A 141 -5.22 8.44 13.77
N LYS A 142 -6.36 8.16 14.43
CA LYS A 142 -6.40 7.23 15.57
C LYS A 142 -5.99 5.81 15.21
N HIS A 143 -6.50 5.30 14.09
CA HIS A 143 -6.15 3.94 13.63
C HIS A 143 -4.65 3.85 13.31
N LEU A 144 -4.10 4.84 12.61
CA LEU A 144 -2.70 4.87 12.20
C LEU A 144 -1.75 4.99 13.40
N GLU A 145 -2.11 5.85 14.36
CA GLU A 145 -1.34 6.07 15.59
C GLU A 145 -1.36 4.84 16.49
N ARG A 146 -2.56 4.29 16.75
CA ARG A 146 -2.72 3.09 17.58
C ARG A 146 -2.01 1.89 16.96
N GLY A 147 -2.07 1.79 15.63
CA GLY A 147 -1.31 0.80 14.86
C GLY A 147 0.20 1.06 14.86
N GLY A 148 0.68 2.24 15.28
CA GLY A 148 2.11 2.58 15.27
C GLY A 148 2.69 2.82 13.88
N ARG A 149 1.85 3.10 12.87
CA ARG A 149 2.25 3.31 11.47
C ARG A 149 2.46 4.78 11.12
N ILE A 150 2.10 5.68 12.04
CA ILE A 150 2.41 7.11 11.97
C ILE A 150 2.92 7.61 13.33
N SER A 151 3.82 8.60 13.33
CA SER A 151 4.37 9.17 14.58
C SER A 151 3.29 9.82 15.46
N LYS A 152 3.39 9.62 16.77
CA LYS A 152 2.53 10.27 17.78
C LYS A 152 2.62 11.81 17.74
N THR A 153 3.76 12.38 17.35
CA THR A 153 3.90 13.84 17.22
C THR A 153 3.09 14.42 16.07
N ALA A 154 2.83 13.64 15.01
CA ALA A 154 1.91 14.02 13.94
C ALA A 154 0.43 13.90 14.36
N ALA A 155 0.14 13.11 15.41
CA ALA A 155 -1.21 12.81 15.87
C ALA A 155 -1.85 13.86 16.79
N ALA A 156 -1.10 14.89 17.22
CA ALA A 156 -1.60 16.01 18.02
C ALA A 156 -2.70 16.87 17.35
N LEU A 157 -3.14 16.48 16.15
CA LEU A 157 -4.35 16.99 15.48
C LEU A 157 -5.65 16.31 15.95
N GLY A 158 -5.55 15.18 16.67
CA GLY A 158 -6.67 14.43 17.22
C GLY A 158 -7.40 15.21 18.31
N GLY A 159 -8.41 15.98 17.92
CA GLY A 159 -9.21 16.80 18.83
C GLY A 159 -9.84 18.02 18.16
N LEU A 160 -9.31 18.44 17.01
CA LEU A 160 -9.89 19.53 16.23
C LEU A 160 -10.96 19.00 15.28
N MET A 161 -12.22 19.35 15.55
CA MET A 161 -13.37 18.94 14.76
C MET A 161 -13.16 19.25 13.27
N ASN A 162 -13.42 18.26 12.41
CA ASN A 162 -13.39 18.38 10.95
C ASN A 162 -12.01 18.70 10.33
N ILE A 163 -10.91 18.48 11.06
CA ILE A 163 -9.56 18.50 10.46
C ILE A 163 -9.25 17.14 9.85
N LYS A 164 -8.72 17.14 8.62
CA LYS A 164 -8.35 15.95 7.85
C LYS A 164 -6.85 15.99 7.55
N PRO A 165 -6.07 14.96 7.91
CA PRO A 165 -4.64 14.91 7.64
C PRO A 165 -4.38 14.67 6.15
N ILE A 166 -3.30 15.27 5.65
CA ILE A 166 -2.73 14.96 4.34
C ILE A 166 -1.44 14.19 4.59
N ILE A 167 -1.38 12.99 4.04
CA ILE A 167 -0.34 12.01 4.31
C ILE A 167 0.30 11.62 2.99
N ARG A 168 1.61 11.38 3.02
CA ARG A 168 2.34 10.71 1.94
C ARG A 168 3.18 9.56 2.46
N VAL A 169 3.64 8.69 1.56
CA VAL A 169 4.69 7.71 1.87
C VAL A 169 6.06 8.33 1.55
N ASP A 170 6.95 8.41 2.53
CA ASP A 170 8.30 8.98 2.38
C ASP A 170 9.30 8.01 1.71
N ALA A 171 10.54 8.47 1.49
CA ALA A 171 11.60 7.66 0.89
C ALA A 171 11.98 6.41 1.73
N ALA A 172 11.73 6.43 3.04
CA ALA A 172 11.94 5.26 3.91
C ALA A 172 10.77 4.27 3.86
N GLY A 173 9.71 4.58 3.10
CA GLY A 173 8.50 3.77 2.99
C GLY A 173 7.55 3.93 4.17
N LYS A 174 7.68 5.00 4.97
CA LYS A 174 6.84 5.28 6.14
C LYS A 174 5.77 6.31 5.81
N LEU A 175 4.67 6.30 6.58
CA LEU A 175 3.64 7.33 6.46
C LEU A 175 4.10 8.61 7.16
N ALA A 176 4.09 9.72 6.42
CA ALA A 176 4.41 11.05 6.91
C ALA A 176 3.18 11.95 6.75
N SER A 177 2.69 12.53 7.85
CA SER A 177 1.71 13.62 7.77
C SER A 177 2.43 14.89 7.36
N VAL A 178 2.07 15.44 6.22
CA VAL A 178 2.73 16.60 5.61
C VAL A 178 1.85 17.83 5.55
N GLY A 179 0.60 17.69 5.95
CA GLY A 179 -0.34 18.81 5.98
C GLY A 179 -1.66 18.44 6.63
N LYS A 180 -2.54 19.43 6.67
CA LYS A 180 -3.90 19.28 7.18
C LYS A 180 -4.85 20.22 6.44
N THR A 181 -6.07 19.77 6.21
CA THR A 181 -7.15 20.58 5.66
C THR A 181 -8.33 20.59 6.63
N ARG A 182 -9.22 21.57 6.49
CA ARG A 182 -10.49 21.59 7.23
C ARG A 182 -11.62 21.21 6.28
N GLY A 183 -12.32 20.13 6.58
CA GLY A 183 -13.41 19.60 5.76
C GLY A 183 -12.95 18.51 4.80
N ARG A 184 -13.84 17.53 4.58
CA ARG A 184 -13.61 16.39 3.70
C ARG A 184 -13.32 16.79 2.25
N ASN A 185 -14.15 17.64 1.65
CA ASN A 185 -13.97 18.09 0.26
C ASN A 185 -12.61 18.75 0.03
N LYS A 186 -12.14 19.61 0.96
CA LYS A 186 -10.82 20.22 0.85
C LYS A 186 -9.68 19.20 0.93
N SER A 187 -9.86 18.13 1.70
CA SER A 187 -8.86 17.06 1.78
C SER A 187 -8.76 16.25 0.48
N LEU A 188 -9.91 15.97 -0.16
CA LEU A 188 -9.98 15.29 -1.46
C LEU A 188 -9.35 16.15 -2.57
N GLN A 189 -9.69 17.44 -2.61
CA GLN A 189 -9.04 18.42 -3.50
C GLN A 189 -7.53 18.46 -3.29
N LYS A 190 -7.08 18.45 -2.04
CA LYS A 190 -5.66 18.56 -1.74
C LYS A 190 -4.88 17.32 -2.22
N ILE A 191 -5.35 16.10 -1.96
CA ILE A 191 -4.65 14.90 -2.46
C ILE A 191 -4.71 14.78 -3.98
N ALA A 192 -5.78 15.25 -4.63
CA ALA A 192 -5.86 15.33 -6.09
C ALA A 192 -4.80 16.30 -6.63
N GLN A 193 -4.74 17.53 -6.10
CA GLN A 193 -3.76 18.55 -6.49
C GLN A 193 -2.32 18.09 -6.28
N GLU A 194 -2.01 17.47 -5.15
CA GLU A 194 -0.67 16.94 -4.89
C GLU A 194 -0.30 15.80 -5.86
N THR A 195 -1.28 15.00 -6.28
CA THR A 195 -1.09 13.98 -7.33
C THR A 195 -0.81 14.63 -8.69
N ILE A 196 -1.61 15.62 -9.08
CA ILE A 196 -1.49 16.35 -10.35
C ILE A 196 -0.15 17.08 -10.44
N GLN A 197 0.31 17.67 -9.35
CA GLN A 197 1.60 18.38 -9.30
C GLN A 197 2.81 17.43 -9.30
N GLY A 198 2.64 16.21 -8.78
CA GLY A 198 3.74 15.25 -8.62
C GLY A 198 3.89 14.24 -9.76
N ILE A 199 2.83 14.02 -10.55
CA ILE A 199 2.82 13.02 -11.62
C ILE A 199 3.72 13.41 -12.80
N VAL A 200 4.42 12.43 -13.36
CA VAL A 200 5.30 12.60 -14.53
C VAL A 200 4.71 11.84 -15.73
N GLU A 201 4.68 12.43 -16.92
CA GLU A 201 4.10 11.80 -18.13
C GLU A 201 2.66 11.26 -17.91
N PRO A 202 1.71 12.09 -17.45
CA PRO A 202 0.39 11.64 -17.00
C PRO A 202 -0.38 10.82 -18.04
N MET A 203 -0.31 11.19 -19.33
CA MET A 203 -0.97 10.47 -20.43
C MET A 203 -0.45 9.03 -20.64
N LYS A 204 0.70 8.65 -20.06
CA LYS A 204 1.24 7.28 -20.11
C LYS A 204 0.87 6.44 -18.89
N GLN A 205 0.21 7.03 -17.89
CA GLN A 205 -0.02 6.38 -16.61
C GLN A 205 -1.47 5.97 -16.38
N THR A 206 -1.64 4.77 -15.85
CA THR A 206 -2.87 4.38 -15.16
C THR A 206 -2.75 4.74 -13.68
N LEU A 207 -3.57 5.68 -13.20
CA LEU A 207 -3.64 6.04 -11.79
C LEU A 207 -4.55 5.06 -11.06
N LEU A 208 -4.19 4.74 -9.82
CA LEU A 208 -5.01 3.92 -8.95
C LEU A 208 -5.53 4.77 -7.79
N ILE A 209 -6.81 4.63 -7.48
CA ILE A 209 -7.43 5.24 -6.30
C ILE A 209 -7.99 4.13 -5.43
N ALA A 210 -7.59 4.13 -4.15
CA ALA A 210 -8.12 3.20 -3.17
C ALA A 210 -9.05 3.89 -2.17
N TYR A 211 -10.08 3.17 -1.71
CA TYR A 211 -11.03 3.67 -0.72
C TYR A 211 -11.37 2.65 0.37
N ALA A 212 -11.63 3.11 1.59
CA ALA A 212 -12.26 2.32 2.65
C ALA A 212 -13.65 2.87 2.99
N GLY A 213 -14.68 2.04 2.90
CA GLY A 213 -16.07 2.44 3.07
C GLY A 213 -16.77 2.65 1.73
N THR A 214 -17.21 3.88 1.44
CA THR A 214 -17.95 4.19 0.21
C THR A 214 -17.03 4.67 -0.92
N LYS A 215 -17.44 4.41 -2.16
CA LYS A 215 -16.67 4.78 -3.37
C LYS A 215 -16.79 6.26 -3.72
N ASP A 216 -17.83 6.95 -3.25
CA ASP A 216 -18.19 8.31 -3.66
C ASP A 216 -17.03 9.32 -3.56
N ASP A 217 -16.24 9.25 -2.50
CA ASP A 217 -15.11 10.16 -2.33
C ASP A 217 -13.94 9.83 -3.26
N ALA A 218 -13.77 8.56 -3.65
CA ALA A 218 -12.81 8.19 -4.68
C ALA A 218 -13.26 8.67 -6.07
N GLU A 219 -14.55 8.58 -6.39
CA GLU A 219 -15.11 9.12 -7.64
C GLU A 219 -14.94 10.64 -7.71
N LYS A 220 -15.18 11.37 -6.61
CA LYS A 220 -14.90 12.82 -6.56
C LYS A 220 -13.43 13.14 -6.82
N VAL A 221 -12.50 12.36 -6.27
CA VAL A 221 -11.06 12.56 -6.51
C VAL A 221 -10.71 12.28 -7.97
N LYS A 222 -11.28 11.23 -8.56
CA LYS A 222 -11.17 10.95 -10.00
C LYS A 222 -11.64 12.15 -10.84
N GLU A 223 -12.84 12.65 -10.59
CA GLU A 223 -13.39 13.81 -11.31
C GLU A 223 -12.51 15.07 -11.18
N LEU A 224 -11.92 15.29 -10.01
CA LEU A 224 -11.03 16.44 -9.78
C LEU A 224 -9.75 16.33 -10.61
N ILE A 225 -9.20 15.12 -10.76
CA ILE A 225 -8.00 14.87 -11.58
C ILE A 225 -8.34 15.03 -13.07
N GLU A 226 -9.42 14.40 -13.54
CA GLU A 226 -9.85 14.44 -14.95
C GLU A 226 -10.26 15.85 -15.43
N LYS A 227 -10.61 16.76 -14.51
CA LYS A 227 -10.89 18.16 -14.84
C LYS A 227 -9.64 18.99 -15.13
N GLU A 228 -8.47 18.58 -14.63
CA GLU A 228 -7.24 19.37 -14.71
C GLU A 228 -6.21 18.76 -15.66
N ILE A 229 -6.13 17.43 -15.78
CA ILE A 229 -5.15 16.74 -16.63
C ILE A 229 -5.74 15.51 -17.31
N GLU A 230 -5.16 15.15 -18.46
CA GLU A 230 -5.41 13.87 -19.13
C GLU A 230 -4.42 12.81 -18.67
N VAL A 231 -4.94 11.61 -18.37
CA VAL A 231 -4.18 10.41 -18.00
C VAL A 231 -4.65 9.24 -18.85
N ASN A 232 -3.87 8.15 -18.93
CA ASN A 232 -4.28 6.98 -19.71
C ASN A 232 -5.58 6.36 -19.15
N GLU A 233 -5.64 6.17 -17.83
CA GLU A 233 -6.80 5.59 -17.15
C GLU A 233 -6.78 5.90 -15.66
N ILE A 234 -7.96 5.97 -15.02
CA ILE A 234 -8.08 5.99 -13.56
C ILE A 234 -8.95 4.81 -13.10
N LEU A 235 -8.35 3.92 -12.32
CA LEU A 235 -9.02 2.75 -11.74
C LEU A 235 -9.25 2.93 -10.24
N ILE A 236 -10.43 2.53 -9.77
CA ILE A 236 -10.85 2.68 -8.36
C ILE A 236 -11.11 1.30 -7.75
N TYR A 237 -10.43 0.98 -6.66
CA TYR A 237 -10.58 -0.31 -5.95
C TYR A 237 -10.77 -0.11 -4.44
N PRO A 238 -11.50 -1.01 -3.77
CA PRO A 238 -11.57 -0.99 -2.31
C PRO A 238 -10.20 -1.31 -1.68
N LEU A 239 -9.92 -0.76 -0.50
CA LEU A 239 -8.76 -1.11 0.30
C LEU A 239 -8.89 -2.51 0.90
N GLY A 240 -7.78 -3.22 0.98
CA GLY A 240 -7.74 -4.51 1.66
C GLY A 240 -7.92 -4.38 3.19
N PRO A 241 -8.47 -5.41 3.85
CA PRO A 241 -8.69 -5.47 5.30
C PRO A 241 -7.48 -5.09 6.17
N THR A 242 -6.27 -5.55 5.81
CA THR A 242 -5.03 -5.20 6.52
C THR A 242 -4.83 -3.69 6.52
N ILE A 243 -4.95 -3.04 5.36
CA ILE A 243 -4.75 -1.59 5.25
C ILE A 243 -5.85 -0.84 5.99
N THR A 244 -7.11 -1.23 5.77
CA THR A 244 -8.29 -0.62 6.41
C THR A 244 -8.26 -0.71 7.94
N SER A 245 -7.65 -1.76 8.51
CA SER A 245 -7.44 -1.89 9.97
C SER A 245 -6.61 -0.73 10.56
N HIS A 246 -5.64 -0.23 9.79
CA HIS A 246 -4.74 0.86 10.19
C HIS A 246 -5.17 2.22 9.68
N THR A 247 -5.91 2.33 8.58
CA THR A 247 -6.34 3.62 8.03
C THR A 247 -7.75 4.03 8.46
N GLY A 248 -8.58 3.07 8.87
CA GLY A 248 -9.98 3.27 9.21
C GLY A 248 -10.88 3.48 8.00
N ILE A 249 -12.18 3.61 8.26
CA ILE A 249 -13.17 4.04 7.25
C ILE A 249 -12.89 5.48 6.82
N GLY A 250 -13.23 5.80 5.57
CA GLY A 250 -13.02 7.14 5.02
C GLY A 250 -11.61 7.36 4.50
N CYS A 251 -10.71 6.37 4.56
CA CYS A 251 -9.42 6.46 3.89
C CYS A 251 -9.61 6.58 2.37
N ILE A 252 -8.98 7.58 1.75
CA ILE A 252 -8.78 7.66 0.30
C ILE A 252 -7.28 7.80 0.03
N ALA A 253 -6.78 7.02 -0.93
CA ALA A 253 -5.40 7.06 -1.37
C ALA A 253 -5.32 7.12 -2.89
N VAL A 254 -4.44 7.98 -3.43
CA VAL A 254 -4.15 8.07 -4.86
C VAL A 254 -2.70 7.66 -5.10
N PHE A 255 -2.48 6.82 -6.12
CA PHE A 255 -1.18 6.27 -6.47
C PHE A 255 -0.85 6.63 -7.92
N SER A 256 0.36 7.15 -8.12
CA SER A 256 0.93 7.54 -9.41
C SER A 256 2.45 7.37 -9.38
N PHE A 257 3.10 7.34 -10.54
CA PHE A 257 4.54 7.54 -10.64
C PHE A 257 4.86 9.02 -10.85
N GLY A 258 5.91 9.50 -10.21
CA GLY A 258 6.36 10.88 -10.29
C GLY A 258 7.87 10.99 -10.17
N GLU A 259 8.33 12.16 -9.75
CA GLU A 259 9.74 12.36 -9.43
C GLU A 259 10.21 11.48 -8.26
N LYS A 260 11.51 11.21 -8.19
CA LYS A 260 12.07 10.43 -7.08
C LYS A 260 11.73 11.07 -5.72
N ARG A 261 11.14 10.28 -4.82
CA ARG A 261 10.82 10.71 -3.45
C ARG A 261 12.09 11.18 -2.74
N LYS A 262 11.99 12.33 -2.07
CA LYS A 262 13.03 12.91 -1.20
C LYS A 262 12.84 12.46 0.24
#